data_AF-A0A9E6EG39-F1
#
_entry.id   AF-A0A9E6EG39-F1
#
_cell.length_a   1.000
_cell.length_b   1.000
_cell.length_c   1.000
_cell.angle_alpha   90.00
_cell.angle_beta   90.00
_cell.angle_gamma   90.00
#
_symmetry.space_group_name_H-M   'P 1'
#
loop_
_entity.id
_entity.type
_entity.pdbx_description
1 polymer ?
#
loop_
_entity_poly.entity_id
_entity_poly.type
_entity_poly.pdbx_seq_one_letter_code
_entity_poly.pdbx_strand_id
1 'polypeptide(L)'
;MEHARLEKYSSAFTLSDMEVFIFPELLYALVLANIMSSRLWAWKADPWFAGVGRMSLNRKIQRLKQYIMEHYSFNLDLETWGLTTKPAELKRFAGIVSADTLARSNALFGY
;
A
#
# COMPACT_ATOMS: atom_id res chain seq x y z
N MET A 1 -1.34 -0.94 26.28
CA MET A 1 -2.73 -0.64 25.86
C MET A 1 -2.83 0.75 25.23
N GLU A 2 -2.40 1.83 25.92
CA GLU A 2 -2.50 3.20 25.39
C GLU A 2 -1.50 3.52 24.26
N HIS A 3 -0.24 3.08 24.39
CA HIS A 3 0.79 3.25 23.36
C HIS A 3 0.40 2.64 22.00
N ALA A 4 -0.09 1.39 22.01
CA ALA A 4 -0.53 0.71 20.79
C ALA A 4 -1.71 1.42 20.09
N ARG A 5 -2.59 2.05 20.87
CA ARG A 5 -3.71 2.83 20.34
C ARG A 5 -3.24 4.12 19.68
N LEU A 6 -2.29 4.83 20.30
CA LEU A 6 -1.66 6.02 19.71
C LEU A 6 -0.92 5.69 18.42
N GLU A 7 -0.13 4.62 18.42
CA GLU A 7 0.56 4.16 17.22
C GLU A 7 -0.42 3.84 16.09
N LYS A 8 -1.51 3.13 16.39
CA LYS A 8 -2.55 2.86 15.38
C LYS A 8 -3.15 4.13 14.78
N TYR A 9 -3.45 5.15 15.59
CA TYR A 9 -3.99 6.39 15.06
C TYR A 9 -2.99 7.19 14.23
N SER A 10 -1.71 7.19 14.64
CA SER A 10 -0.61 7.76 13.85
C SER A 10 -0.50 7.05 12.50
N SER A 11 -0.48 5.71 12.53
CA SER A 11 -0.41 4.85 11.35
C SER A 11 -1.61 4.97 10.41
N ALA A 12 -2.78 5.39 10.91
CA ALA A 12 -3.94 5.67 10.07
C ALA A 12 -3.75 6.90 9.15
N PHE A 13 -2.73 7.73 9.41
CA PHE A 13 -2.38 8.88 8.58
C PHE A 13 -1.37 8.53 7.49
N THR A 14 -0.37 7.70 7.81
CA THR A 14 0.74 7.34 6.91
C THR A 14 0.47 6.08 6.09
N LEU A 15 -0.20 5.08 6.68
CA LEU A 15 -0.63 3.84 6.03
C LEU A 15 0.50 3.09 5.30
N SER A 16 1.71 3.06 5.88
CA SER A 16 2.82 2.31 5.27
C SER A 16 2.58 0.78 5.33
N ASP A 17 3.28 0.02 4.49
CA ASP A 17 3.12 -1.43 4.42
C ASP A 17 3.36 -2.13 5.77
N MET A 18 4.39 -1.70 6.53
CA MET A 18 4.67 -2.22 7.87
C MET A 18 3.56 -1.87 8.86
N GLU A 19 2.99 -0.67 8.76
CA GLU A 19 1.91 -0.22 9.63
C GLU A 19 0.59 -0.96 9.35
N VAL A 20 0.26 -1.18 8.08
CA VAL A 20 -0.90 -1.97 7.68
C VAL A 20 -0.71 -3.45 8.05
N PHE A 21 0.52 -3.96 8.02
CA PHE A 21 0.81 -5.31 8.51
C PHE A 21 0.61 -5.44 10.03
N ILE A 22 1.07 -4.45 10.80
CA ILE A 22 0.95 -4.44 12.27
C ILE A 22 -0.49 -4.18 12.70
N PHE A 23 -1.23 -3.35 11.95
CA PHE A 23 -2.64 -3.04 12.18
C PHE A 23 -3.48 -3.38 10.93
N PRO A 24 -3.80 -4.67 10.71
CA PRO A 24 -4.54 -5.13 9.52
C PRO A 24 -5.89 -4.43 9.30
N GLU A 25 -6.52 -3.91 10.36
CA GLU A 25 -7.75 -3.14 10.24
C GLU A 25 -7.58 -1.85 9.41
N LEU A 26 -6.36 -1.30 9.32
CA LEU A 26 -6.06 -0.12 8.52
C LEU A 26 -6.08 -0.40 7.01
N LEU A 27 -6.02 -1.68 6.60
CA LEU A 27 -6.11 -2.06 5.19
C LEU A 27 -7.42 -1.57 4.56
N TYR A 28 -8.53 -1.70 5.27
CA TYR A 28 -9.82 -1.21 4.77
C TYR A 28 -9.85 0.31 4.64
N ALA A 29 -9.23 1.02 5.58
CA ALA A 29 -9.09 2.47 5.50
C ALA A 29 -8.25 2.88 4.28
N LEU A 30 -7.14 2.19 4.02
CA LEU A 30 -6.29 2.40 2.84
C LEU A 30 -7.06 2.13 1.54
N VAL A 31 -7.81 1.03 1.45
CA VAL A 31 -8.64 0.71 0.28
C VAL A 31 -9.67 1.82 0.04
N LEU A 32 -10.38 2.27 1.07
CA LEU A 32 -11.37 3.33 0.94
C LEU A 32 -10.73 4.66 0.53
N ALA A 33 -9.61 5.04 1.16
CA ALA A 33 -8.85 6.23 0.81
C ALA A 33 -8.43 6.21 -0.66
N ASN A 34 -7.94 5.06 -1.15
CA ASN A 34 -7.54 4.89 -2.54
C ASN A 34 -8.73 4.98 -3.51
N ILE A 35 -9.87 4.36 -3.18
CA ILE A 35 -11.10 4.46 -3.98
C ILE A 35 -11.65 5.90 -4.00
N MET A 36 -11.46 6.69 -2.93
CA MET A 36 -11.92 8.08 -2.90
C MET A 36 -10.91 9.08 -3.49
N SER A 37 -9.67 8.66 -3.76
CA SER A 37 -8.59 9.52 -4.22
C SER A 37 -8.78 9.94 -5.68
N SER A 38 -9.10 11.21 -5.91
CA SER A 38 -9.20 11.79 -7.26
C SER A 38 -7.89 11.68 -8.04
N ARG A 39 -6.75 11.75 -7.36
CA ARG A 39 -5.42 11.58 -7.95
C ARG A 39 -5.23 10.18 -8.51
N LEU A 40 -5.72 9.14 -7.81
CA LEU A 40 -5.67 7.79 -8.34
C LEU A 40 -6.61 7.63 -9.54
N TRP A 41 -7.80 8.26 -9.53
CA TRP A 41 -8.71 8.18 -10.68
C TRP A 41 -8.27 8.97 -11.92
N ALA A 42 -7.20 9.76 -11.83
CA ALA A 42 -6.69 10.56 -12.95
C ALA A 42 -6.33 9.70 -14.18
N TRP A 43 -5.92 8.43 -14.00
CA TRP A 43 -5.62 7.52 -15.10
C TRP A 43 -6.79 7.34 -16.07
N LYS A 44 -8.03 7.51 -15.62
CA LYS A 44 -9.21 7.36 -16.47
C LYS A 44 -9.27 8.40 -17.61
N ALA A 45 -8.63 9.55 -17.42
CA ALA A 45 -8.54 10.62 -18.40
C ALA A 45 -7.33 10.46 -19.35
N ASP A 46 -6.47 9.46 -19.14
CA ASP A 46 -5.28 9.24 -19.94
C ASP A 46 -5.64 8.87 -21.40
N PRO A 47 -4.96 9.46 -22.42
CA PRO A 47 -5.16 9.12 -23.83
C PRO A 47 -5.07 7.62 -24.14
N TRP A 48 -4.34 6.83 -23.35
CA TRP A 48 -4.29 5.37 -23.44
C TRP A 48 -5.67 4.72 -23.48
N PHE A 49 -6.64 5.31 -22.77
CA PHE A 49 -8.01 4.80 -22.66
C PHE A 49 -8.99 5.42 -23.66
N ALA A 50 -8.51 6.18 -24.65
CA ALA A 50 -9.35 6.69 -25.72
C ALA A 50 -10.12 5.55 -26.42
N GLY A 51 -11.45 5.70 -26.52
CA GLY A 51 -12.34 4.71 -27.14
C GLY A 51 -12.60 3.44 -26.32
N VAL A 52 -12.06 3.31 -25.10
CA VAL A 52 -12.20 2.09 -24.27
C VAL A 52 -13.67 1.73 -24.00
N GLY A 53 -14.57 2.72 -23.93
CA GLY A 53 -16.00 2.51 -23.67
C GLY A 53 -16.68 1.57 -24.67
N ARG A 54 -16.23 1.56 -25.93
CA ARG A 54 -16.78 0.74 -27.02
C ARG A 54 -16.25 -0.70 -27.04
N MET A 55 -15.26 -1.02 -26.20
CA MET A 55 -14.64 -2.34 -26.15
C MET A 55 -15.44 -3.33 -25.29
N SER A 56 -15.27 -4.63 -25.57
CA SER A 56 -15.79 -5.70 -24.70
C SER A 56 -15.10 -5.67 -23.33
N LEU A 57 -15.77 -6.18 -22.29
CA LEU A 57 -15.27 -6.18 -20.92
C LEU A 57 -13.85 -6.77 -20.80
N ASN A 58 -13.61 -7.91 -21.45
CA ASN A 58 -12.30 -8.56 -21.43
C ASN A 58 -11.21 -7.68 -22.02
N ARG A 59 -11.48 -6.96 -23.13
CA ARG A 59 -10.51 -6.02 -23.72
C ARG A 59 -10.25 -4.81 -22.82
N LYS A 60 -11.27 -4.30 -22.13
CA LYS A 60 -11.13 -3.21 -21.15
C LYS A 60 -10.18 -3.63 -20.01
N ILE A 61 -10.39 -4.82 -19.46
CA ILE A 61 -9.57 -5.37 -18.37
C ILE A 61 -8.12 -5.56 -18.83
N GLN A 62 -7.88 -6.14 -20.00
CA GLN A 62 -6.52 -6.35 -20.51
C GLN A 62 -5.79 -5.03 -20.74
N ARG A 63 -6.46 -4.02 -21.31
CA ARG A 63 -5.86 -2.70 -21.53
C ARG A 63 -5.49 -1.99 -20.23
N LEU A 64 -6.33 -2.13 -19.20
CA LEU A 64 -6.03 -1.62 -17.86
C LEU A 64 -4.83 -2.35 -17.23
N LYS A 65 -4.78 -3.68 -17.32
CA LYS A 65 -3.64 -4.45 -16.82
C LYS A 65 -2.34 -4.01 -17.49
N GLN A 66 -2.35 -3.83 -18.80
CA GLN A 66 -1.19 -3.36 -19.55
C GLN A 66 -0.76 -1.95 -19.11
N TYR A 67 -1.71 -1.02 -18.99
CA TYR A 67 -1.43 0.32 -18.47
C TYR A 67 -0.72 0.26 -17.10
N ILE A 68 -1.26 -0.56 -16.19
CA ILE A 68 -0.70 -0.74 -14.85
C ILE A 68 0.74 -1.26 -14.92
N MET A 69 1.00 -2.29 -15.73
CA MET A 69 2.34 -2.88 -15.86
C MET A 69 3.36 -1.92 -16.49
N GLU A 70 2.93 -1.05 -17.39
CA GLU A 70 3.82 -0.12 -18.10
C GLU A 70 4.08 1.19 -17.34
N HIS A 71 3.11 1.67 -16.57
CA HIS A 71 3.16 3.01 -15.96
C HIS A 71 3.45 2.99 -14.46
N TYR A 72 3.34 1.83 -13.81
CA TYR A 72 3.57 1.71 -12.37
C TYR A 72 4.62 0.63 -12.09
N SER A 73 5.58 1.00 -11.25
CA SER A 73 6.45 0.04 -10.57
C SER A 73 5.86 -0.22 -9.19
N PHE A 74 5.55 -1.48 -8.90
CA PHE A 74 5.16 -1.91 -7.56
C PHE A 74 6.41 -2.44 -6.87
N ASN A 75 7.02 -1.62 -6.03
CA ASN A 75 8.06 -2.08 -5.11
C ASN A 75 7.41 -2.27 -3.74
N LEU A 76 7.44 -3.51 -3.24
CA LEU A 76 7.07 -3.89 -1.87
C LEU A 76 8.26 -3.73 -0.90
N ASP A 77 9.34 -3.08 -1.34
CA ASP A 77 10.54 -2.95 -0.55
C ASP A 77 10.44 -1.76 0.40
N LEU A 78 10.71 -2.03 1.68
CA LEU A 78 10.75 -1.06 2.77
C LEU A 78 11.80 0.04 2.55
N GLU A 79 12.76 -0.17 1.65
CA GLU A 79 13.75 0.85 1.28
C GLU A 79 13.14 2.02 0.49
N THR A 80 11.93 1.88 -0.06
CA THR A 80 11.41 2.82 -1.07
C THR A 80 10.79 4.10 -0.52
N TRP A 81 10.67 4.25 0.80
CA TRP A 81 10.19 5.50 1.40
C TRP A 81 11.28 6.05 2.31
N GLY A 82 12.17 6.88 1.75
CA GLY A 82 13.29 7.56 2.44
C GLY A 82 12.89 8.53 3.57
N LEU A 83 11.73 8.33 4.18
CA LEU A 83 11.21 9.03 5.36
C LEU A 83 11.52 8.28 6.66
N THR A 84 11.79 6.96 6.61
CA THR A 84 12.15 6.15 7.79
C THR A 84 13.15 5.04 7.42
N THR A 85 13.59 4.26 8.41
CA THR A 85 14.49 3.11 8.22
C THR A 85 13.95 1.88 8.94
N LYS A 86 14.23 0.68 8.41
CA LYS A 86 13.86 -0.59 9.03
C LYS A 86 14.22 -0.68 10.52
N PRO A 87 15.43 -0.30 10.99
CA PRO A 87 15.76 -0.30 12.41
C PRO A 87 14.90 0.67 13.25
N ALA A 88 14.55 1.84 12.70
CA ALA A 88 13.72 2.82 13.39
C ALA A 88 12.30 2.31 13.59
N GLU A 89 11.68 1.72 12.55
CA GLU A 89 10.34 1.13 12.65
C GLU A 89 10.32 -0.10 13.57
N LEU A 90 11.34 -0.97 13.51
CA LEU A 90 11.46 -2.11 14.42
C LEU A 90 11.50 -1.65 15.89
N LYS A 91 12.22 -0.55 16.18
CA LYS A 91 12.25 0.04 17.52
C LYS A 91 10.89 0.63 17.93
N ARG A 92 10.22 1.33 17.01
CA ARG A 92 8.89 1.94 17.21
C ARG A 92 7.86 0.87 17.61
N PHE A 93 7.90 -0.30 16.98
CA PHE A 93 6.91 -1.36 17.18
C PHE A 93 7.30 -2.49 18.13
N ALA A 94 8.48 -2.44 18.76
CA ALA A 94 9.00 -3.50 19.63
C ALA A 94 8.06 -3.87 20.81
N GLY A 95 7.23 -2.93 21.27
CA GLY A 95 6.24 -3.17 22.33
C GLY A 95 4.86 -3.62 21.85
N ILE A 96 4.67 -3.80 20.54
CA ILE A 96 3.40 -4.15 19.90
C ILE A 96 3.51 -5.52 19.21
N VAL A 97 4.60 -5.76 18.50
CA VAL A 97 4.89 -7.02 17.81
C VAL A 97 6.36 -7.41 18.05
N SER A 98 6.61 -8.70 18.29
CA SER A 98 7.97 -9.21 18.45
C SER A 98 8.72 -9.28 17.12
N ALA A 99 10.03 -9.06 17.16
CA ALA A 99 10.90 -9.17 15.98
C ALA A 99 10.81 -10.55 15.32
N ASP A 100 10.65 -11.63 16.09
CA ASP A 100 10.48 -12.99 15.56
C ASP A 100 9.17 -13.18 14.79
N THR A 101 8.13 -12.43 15.15
CA THR A 101 6.85 -12.46 14.43
C THR A 101 6.95 -11.70 13.11
N LEU A 102 7.70 -10.61 13.08
CA LEU A 102 8.01 -9.87 11.86
C LEU A 102 8.92 -10.66 10.92
N ALA A 103 9.94 -11.34 11.45
CA ALA A 103 10.86 -12.16 10.67
C ALA A 103 10.18 -13.38 10.01
N ARG A 104 9.16 -13.95 10.65
CA ARG A 104 8.34 -15.03 10.06
C ARG A 104 7.42 -14.54 8.95
N SER A 105 7.18 -13.23 8.87
CA SER A 105 6.43 -12.62 7.79
C SER A 105 7.37 -12.27 6.63
N ASN A 106 7.57 -13.25 5.74
CA ASN A 106 8.31 -13.07 4.48
C ASN A 106 7.76 -11.93 3.59
N ALA A 107 6.53 -11.46 3.87
CA ALA A 107 5.85 -10.45 3.07
C ALA A 107 6.37 -9.01 3.28
N LEU A 108 7.05 -8.72 4.40
CA LEU A 108 7.49 -7.36 4.72
C LEU A 108 8.97 -7.09 4.41
N PHE A 109 9.82 -8.11 4.42
CA PHE A 109 11.27 -7.92 4.47
C PHE A 109 12.05 -8.57 3.34
N GLY A 110 11.36 -9.16 2.36
CA GLY A 110 11.95 -9.68 1.11
C GLY A 110 13.36 -10.27 1.29
N TYR A 111 13.44 -11.47 1.88
CA TYR A 111 14.67 -12.27 1.81
C TYR A 111 14.67 -13.12 0.53
#